data_AF-A0A0F9BB79-F1
#
_entry.id   AF-A0A0F9BB79-F1
#
_cell.length_a   1.000
_cell.length_b   1.000
_cell.length_c   1.000
_cell.angle_alpha   90.00
_cell.angle_beta   90.00
_cell.angle_gamma   90.00
#
_symmetry.space_group_name_H-M   'P 1'
#
loop_
_entity.id
_entity.type
_entity.pdbx_description
1 polymer ?
#
loop_
_entity_poly.entity_id
_entity_poly.type
_entity_poly.pdbx_seq_one_letter_code
_entity_poly.pdbx_strand_id
1 'polypeptide(L)'
;MVLQNFLTDEEGVPKVMHFYDHEFQRREIRDPITGRLKKIWVLVFFVDLLNGEEVDTEWSITAERLAGNFQAFLPQKAYIGRLWTVTPRGQSFNREHTVESAPWGG
;
A
#
# COMPACT_ATOMS: atom_id res chain seq x y z
N MET A 1 8.63 -18.10 9.50
CA MET A 1 8.04 -16.79 9.81
C MET A 1 7.09 -16.48 8.66
N VAL A 2 5.78 -16.54 8.90
CA VAL A 2 4.79 -16.26 7.85
C VAL A 2 4.41 -14.80 8.00
N LEU A 3 5.04 -13.93 7.21
CA LEU A 3 4.59 -12.55 7.03
C LEU A 3 3.29 -12.62 6.21
N GLN A 4 2.16 -12.81 6.89
CA GLN A 4 0.84 -12.66 6.31
C GLN A 4 0.17 -11.45 6.97
N ASN A 5 0.07 -10.37 6.19
CA ASN A 5 -1.12 -9.52 6.10
C ASN A 5 -1.01 -8.74 4.80
N PHE A 6 -1.48 -9.37 3.72
CA PHE A 6 -1.84 -8.65 2.52
C PHE A 6 -3.22 -8.09 2.81
N LEU A 7 -3.40 -6.76 2.76
CA LEU A 7 -4.74 -6.21 2.61
C LEU A 7 -5.38 -6.93 1.42
N THR A 8 -6.32 -7.82 1.70
CA THR A 8 -7.01 -8.58 0.67
C THR A 8 -7.84 -7.57 -0.11
N ASP A 9 -7.31 -7.10 -1.25
CA ASP A 9 -7.98 -6.13 -2.11
C ASP A 9 -9.21 -6.81 -2.72
N GLU A 10 -10.32 -6.75 -1.99
CA GLU A 10 -11.64 -7.06 -2.49
C GLU A 10 -12.04 -5.98 -3.49
N GLU A 11 -12.46 -6.39 -4.68
CA GLU A 11 -12.77 -5.46 -5.77
C GLU A 11 -13.90 -4.49 -5.35
N GLY A 12 -13.66 -3.19 -5.53
CA GLY A 12 -14.65 -2.15 -5.25
C GLY A 12 -14.86 -1.81 -3.78
N VAL A 13 -14.18 -2.46 -2.84
CA VAL A 13 -14.26 -2.11 -1.42
C VAL A 13 -13.18 -1.06 -1.10
N PRO A 14 -13.55 0.22 -0.88
CA PRO A 14 -12.58 1.23 -0.47
C PRO A 14 -12.05 0.90 0.91
N LYS A 15 -10.73 1.06 1.09
CA LYS A 15 -10.07 0.90 2.39
C LYS A 15 -9.48 2.22 2.81
N VAL A 16 -9.87 2.69 3.98
CA VAL A 16 -9.36 3.93 4.58
C VAL A 16 -8.25 3.57 5.54
N MET A 17 -7.06 4.12 5.34
CA MET A 17 -5.87 3.80 6.10
C MET A 17 -5.20 5.06 6.64
N HIS A 18 -4.62 4.94 7.83
CA HIS A 18 -3.64 5.90 8.35
C HIS A 18 -2.27 5.21 8.41
N PHE A 19 -1.19 5.97 8.22
CA PHE A 19 0.17 5.44 8.24
C PHE A 19 1.02 6.25 9.19
N TYR A 20 1.77 5.58 10.06
CA TYR A 20 2.70 6.24 10.98
C TYR A 20 4.16 6.16 10.51
N ASP A 21 4.51 5.17 9.68
CA ASP A 21 5.86 5.05 9.12
C ASP A 21 5.89 4.34 7.75
N HIS A 22 7.03 4.39 7.08
CA HIS A 22 7.31 3.63 5.87
C HIS A 22 8.75 3.13 5.81
N GLU A 23 8.98 2.08 5.03
CA GLU A 23 10.31 1.61 4.68
C GLU A 23 10.37 1.03 3.27
N PHE A 24 11.58 0.95 2.71
CA PHE A 24 11.84 0.27 1.45
C PHE A 24 12.47 -1.10 1.71
N GLN A 25 11.72 -2.16 1.43
CA GLN A 25 12.21 -3.53 1.55
C GLN A 25 12.59 -4.10 0.19
N ARG A 26 13.66 -4.90 0.13
CA ARG A 26 13.95 -5.72 -1.05
C ARG A 26 13.19 -7.03 -0.96
N ARG A 27 12.34 -7.32 -1.94
CA ARG A 27 11.62 -8.60 -2.03
C ARG A 27 11.93 -9.32 -3.34
N GLU A 28 11.96 -10.64 -3.27
CA GLU A 28 12.03 -11.49 -4.45
C GLU A 28 10.60 -11.81 -4.89
N ILE A 29 10.25 -11.39 -6.10
CA ILE A 29 8.99 -11.74 -6.75
C ILE A 29 9.26 -12.66 -7.93
N ARG A 30 8.35 -13.59 -8.18
CA ARG A 30 8.35 -14.36 -9.40
C ARG A 30 7.63 -13.56 -10.48
N ASP A 31 8.34 -13.24 -11.55
CA ASP A 31 7.77 -12.63 -12.75
C ASP A 31 6.72 -13.60 -13.33
N PRO A 32 5.45 -13.18 -13.45
CA PRO A 32 4.38 -14.06 -13.94
C PRO A 32 4.46 -14.33 -15.44
N ILE A 33 5.19 -13.51 -16.21
CA ILE A 33 5.38 -13.67 -17.66
C ILE A 33 6.57 -14.60 -17.92
N THR A 34 7.71 -14.34 -17.27
CA THR A 34 8.96 -15.07 -17.55
C THR A 34 9.22 -16.23 -16.59
N GLY A 35 8.48 -16.30 -15.48
CA GLY A 35 8.67 -17.28 -14.42
C GLY A 35 9.96 -17.10 -13.61
N ARG A 36 10.78 -16.08 -13.90
CA ARG A 36 12.07 -15.85 -13.25
C ARG A 36 11.90 -15.09 -11.93
N LEU A 37 12.78 -15.36 -10.97
CA LEU A 37 12.87 -14.57 -9.75
C LEU A 37 13.54 -13.23 -10.06
N LYS A 38 12.89 -12.14 -9.69
CA LYS A 38 13.42 -10.78 -9.78
C LYS A 38 13.41 -10.15 -8.39
N LYS A 39 14.51 -9.46 -8.06
CA LYS A 39 14.59 -8.62 -6.87
C LYS A 39 13.99 -7.26 -7.20
N ILE A 40 12.98 -6.85 -6.45
CA ILE A 40 12.36 -5.52 -6.56
C ILE A 40 12.45 -4.80 -5.21
N TRP A 41 12.43 -3.48 -5.27
CA TRP A 41 12.18 -2.64 -4.10
C TRP A 41 10.66 -2.51 -3.92
N VAL A 42 10.22 -2.70 -2.69
CA VAL A 42 8.81 -2.62 -2.29
C VAL A 42 8.71 -1.53 -1.24
N LEU A 43 7.77 -0.61 -1.44
CA LEU A 43 7.43 0.40 -0.44
C LEU A 43 6.47 -0.24 0.55
N VAL A 44 6.84 -0.27 1.82
CA VAL A 44 6.04 -0.83 2.91
C VAL A 44 5.61 0.32 3.81
N PHE A 45 4.31 0.46 4.02
CA PHE A 45 3.74 1.39 5.00
C PHE A 45 3.33 0.62 6.25
N PHE A 46 3.59 1.21 7.41
CA PHE A 46 3.07 0.71 8.67
C PHE A 46 1.74 1.42 8.98
N VAL A 47 0.70 0.61 9.15
CA VAL A 47 -0.69 1.02 9.29
C VAL A 47 -1.08 0.86 10.75
N ASP A 48 -1.49 1.96 11.37
CA ASP A 48 -2.03 2.05 12.72
C ASP A 48 -3.56 2.20 12.74
N LEU A 49 -4.17 2.64 11.63
CA LEU A 49 -5.63 2.73 11.48
C LEU A 49 -6.08 2.09 10.17
N LEU A 50 -7.08 1.21 10.23
CA LEU A 50 -7.74 0.63 9.07
C LEU A 50 -9.26 0.68 9.25
N ASN A 51 -9.94 1.38 8.35
CA ASN A 51 -11.39 1.55 8.35
C ASN A 51 -11.96 2.09 9.68
N GLY A 52 -11.18 2.89 10.41
CA GLY A 52 -11.56 3.46 11.71
C GLY A 52 -11.22 2.57 12.91
N GLU A 53 -10.64 1.39 12.70
CA GLU A 53 -10.15 0.52 13.77
C GLU A 53 -8.64 0.66 13.92
N GLU A 54 -8.16 0.69 15.17
CA GLU A 54 -6.74 0.62 15.46
C GLU A 54 -6.20 -0.77 15.12
N VAL A 55 -5.15 -0.80 14.31
CA VAL A 55 -4.49 -2.04 13.87
C VAL A 55 -2.99 -1.88 14.00
N ASP A 56 -2.26 -2.99 13.97
CA ASP A 56 -0.80 -2.96 13.80
C ASP A 56 -0.47 -3.91 12.65
N THR A 57 -0.41 -3.35 11.43
CA THR A 57 -0.19 -4.14 10.22
C THR A 57 0.64 -3.39 9.19
N GLU A 58 1.22 -4.13 8.25
CA GLU A 58 1.98 -3.57 7.14
C GLU A 58 1.16 -3.59 5.85
N TRP A 59 1.31 -2.56 5.02
CA TRP A 59 0.82 -2.54 3.65
C TRP A 59 1.98 -2.43 2.65
N SER A 60 2.17 -3.48 1.86
CA SER A 60 3.25 -3.56 0.87
C SER A 60 2.76 -3.17 -0.52
N ILE A 61 3.32 -2.10 -1.08
CA ILE A 61 3.07 -1.62 -2.44
C ILE A 61 4.18 -2.09 -3.36
N THR A 62 3.86 -3.05 -4.24
CA THR A 62 4.77 -3.58 -5.25
C THR A 62 4.59 -2.93 -6.62
N ALA A 63 3.46 -2.26 -6.86
CA ALA A 63 3.14 -1.61 -8.12
C ALA A 63 3.74 -0.20 -8.18
N GLU A 64 4.63 0.05 -9.15
CA GLU A 64 5.29 1.35 -9.32
C GLU A 64 4.29 2.51 -9.48
N ARG A 65 3.18 2.29 -10.20
CA ARG A 65 2.14 3.31 -10.39
C ARG A 65 1.46 3.69 -9.08
N LEU A 66 1.19 2.72 -8.21
CA LEU A 66 0.60 2.97 -6.90
C LEU A 66 1.61 3.66 -5.98
N ALA A 67 2.87 3.24 -6.00
CA ALA A 67 3.94 3.91 -5.24
C ALA A 67 4.14 5.37 -5.69
N GLY A 68 3.98 5.66 -6.98
CA GLY A 68 4.05 7.01 -7.54
C GLY A 68 3.05 8.00 -6.92
N ASN A 69 1.86 7.52 -6.52
CA ASN A 69 0.86 8.36 -5.84
C ASN A 69 1.33 8.84 -4.46
N PHE A 70 2.19 8.06 -3.79
CA PHE A 70 2.72 8.38 -2.46
C PHE A 70 4.04 9.15 -2.53
N GLN A 71 4.74 9.14 -3.67
CA GLN A 71 6.10 9.69 -3.79
C GLN A 71 6.20 11.17 -3.39
N ALA A 72 5.16 11.97 -3.66
CA ALA A 72 5.10 13.38 -3.25
C ALA A 72 4.97 13.58 -1.73
N PHE A 73 4.53 12.55 -1.00
CA PHE A 73 4.26 12.60 0.44
C PHE A 73 5.31 11.87 1.28
N LEU A 74 6.20 11.10 0.66
CA LEU A 74 7.34 10.48 1.35
C LEU A 74 8.30 11.49 2.00
N PRO A 75 8.64 12.63 1.37
CA PRO A 75 9.48 13.64 2.00
C PRO A 75 8.84 14.14 3.30
N GLN A 76 9.64 14.17 4.37
CA GLN A 76 9.20 14.61 5.70
C GLN A 76 8.02 13.81 6.28
N LYS A 77 7.73 12.63 5.73
CA LYS A 77 6.58 11.79 6.13
C LYS A 77 5.25 12.55 6.11
N ALA A 78 5.04 13.41 5.10
CA ALA A 78 3.82 14.22 4.95
C ALA A 78 2.52 13.39 4.81
N TYR A 79 2.63 12.08 4.59
CA TYR A 79 1.52 11.13 4.60
C TYR A 79 0.95 10.85 6.01
N ILE A 80 1.69 11.13 7.10
CA ILE A 80 1.23 10.91 8.49
C ILE A 80 0.08 11.86 8.84
N GLY A 81 0.02 13.06 8.28
CA GLY A 81 -1.09 13.98 8.56
C GLY A 81 -2.38 13.65 7.78
N ARG A 82 -2.52 12.45 7.21
CA ARG A 82 -3.53 12.16 6.18
C ARG A 82 -4.15 10.77 6.34
N LEU A 83 -5.46 10.73 6.08
CA LEU A 83 -6.18 9.50 5.81
C LEU A 83 -6.13 9.19 4.32
N TRP A 84 -5.88 7.94 3.99
CA TRP A 84 -5.69 7.46 2.64
C TRP A 84 -6.79 6.47 2.29
N THR A 85 -7.63 6.82 1.32
CA THR A 85 -8.64 5.93 0.79
C THR A 85 -8.12 5.27 -0.47
N VAL A 86 -7.93 3.96 -0.42
CA VAL A 86 -7.46 3.16 -1.55
C VAL A 86 -8.62 2.31 -2.04
N THR A 87 -9.03 2.52 -3.28
CA THR A 87 -10.12 1.76 -3.92
C THR A 87 -9.55 0.95 -5.08
N PRO A 88 -9.48 -0.39 -4.97
CA PRO A 88 -9.09 -1.24 -6.09
C PRO A 88 -10.22 -1.29 -7.14
N ARG A 89 -9.88 -1.04 -8.40
CA ARG A 89 -10.75 -1.13 -9.57
C ARG A 89 -10.22 -2.17 -10.56
N GLY A 90 -11.07 -3.12 -10.93
CA GLY A 90 -10.80 -4.14 -11.93
C GLY A 90 -10.42 -5.52 -11.38
N GLN A 91 -10.49 -6.51 -12.26
CA GLN A 91 -10.14 -7.91 -11.97
C GLN A 91 -8.73 -8.25 -12.47
N SER A 92 -8.02 -9.11 -11.73
CA SER A 92 -6.74 -9.70 -12.14
C SER A 92 -5.51 -8.76 -12.16
N PHE A 93 -4.46 -9.14 -12.88
CA PHE A 93 -3.10 -8.58 -12.88
C PHE A 93 -3.00 -7.07 -13.22
N ASN A 94 -4.01 -6.49 -13.86
CA ASN A 94 -4.09 -5.07 -14.24
C ASN A 94 -5.05 -4.29 -13.32
N ARG A 95 -5.07 -4.60 -12.01
CA ARG A 95 -5.82 -3.81 -11.04
C ARG A 95 -5.32 -2.36 -11.04
N GLU A 96 -6.23 -1.44 -11.27
CA GLU A 96 -5.98 -0.03 -11.05
C GLU A 96 -6.38 0.33 -9.63
N HIS A 97 -5.66 1.22 -8.98
CA HIS A 97 -5.99 1.71 -7.65
C HIS A 97 -6.28 3.20 -7.74
N THR A 98 -7.48 3.60 -7.34
CA THR A 98 -7.78 5.00 -7.06
C THR A 98 -7.30 5.31 -5.65
N VAL A 99 -6.45 6.32 -5.51
CA VAL A 99 -5.93 6.77 -4.22
C VAL A 99 -6.41 8.20 -3.97
N GLU A 100 -7.08 8.39 -2.86
CA GLU A 100 -7.54 9.69 -2.38
C GLU A 100 -6.93 9.95 -1.00
N SER A 101 -6.67 11.21 -0.68
CA SER A 101 -6.19 11.59 0.66
C SER A 101 -7.03 12.72 1.24
N ALA A 102 -7.32 12.63 2.53
CA ALA A 102 -7.99 13.66 3.31
C ALA A 102 -7.13 14.04 4.52
N PRO A 103 -7.21 15.29 5.02
CA PRO A 103 -6.54 15.67 6.27
C PRO A 103 -6.97 14.74 7.41
N TRP A 104 -6.01 14.19 8.14
CA TRP A 104 -6.28 13.48 9.37
C TRP A 104 -6.32 14.50 10.51
N GLY A 105 -7.45 14.57 11.21
CA GLY A 105 -7.68 15.51 12.31
C GLY A 105 -7.55 14.88 13.69
N GLY A 106 -6.75 13.82 13.80
CA GLY A 106 -6.47 13.11 15.06
C GLY A 106 -5.84 13.99 16.13
#